data_AF-A0A660QUM4-F1
#
_entry.id   AF-A0A660QUM4-F1
#
_cell.length_a   1.000
_cell.length_b   1.000
_cell.length_c   1.000
_cell.angle_alpha   90.00
_cell.angle_beta   90.00
_cell.angle_gamma   90.00
#
_symmetry.space_group_name_H-M   'P 1'
#
loop_
_entity.id
_entity.type
_entity.pdbx_description
1 polymer ?
#
loop_
_entity_poly.entity_id
_entity_poly.type
_entity_poly.pdbx_seq_one_letter_code
_entity_poly.pdbx_strand_id
1 'polypeptide(L)' 'MAVAFVLGSGLSTFSGFVGMSVATSSNGRTCWAATKSIGNALRVAFFGGSVMGLTVSSLGVLGLVVIYALFKDIVMVSYY' A
#
# COMPACT_ATOMS: atom_id res chain seq x y z
N MET A 1 19.63 -11.80 0.38
CA MET A 1 19.34 -10.66 1.28
C MET A 1 19.21 -9.35 0.51
N ALA A 2 20.20 -8.92 -0.29
CA ALA A 2 20.13 -7.67 -1.07
C ALA A 2 18.92 -7.57 -2.02
N VAL A 3 18.59 -8.65 -2.74
CA VAL A 3 17.45 -8.69 -3.67
C VAL A 3 16.11 -8.45 -2.96
N ALA A 4 15.89 -9.09 -1.81
CA ALA A 4 14.69 -8.91 -1.01
C ALA A 4 14.58 -7.49 -0.43
N PHE A 5 15.71 -6.88 -0.05
CA PHE A 5 15.76 -5.52 0.45
C PHE A 5 15.37 -4.50 -0.62
N VAL A 6 15.94 -4.61 -1.82
CA VAL A 6 15.64 -3.71 -2.95
C VAL A 6 14.18 -3.85 -3.42
N LEU A 7 13.67 -5.08 -3.49
CA LEU A 7 12.25 -5.34 -3.80
C LEU A 7 11.33 -4.73 -2.74
N GLY A 8 11.61 -4.96 -1.46
CA GLY A 8 10.82 -4.42 -0.35
C GLY A 8 10.82 -2.89 -0.31
N SER A 9 11.98 -2.26 -0.49
CA SER A 9 12.07 -0.79 -0.51
C SER A 9 11.31 -0.19 -1.70
N GLY A 10 11.43 -0.79 -2.89
CA GLY A 10 10.71 -0.34 -4.08
C GLY A 10 9.19 -0.43 -3.91
N LEU A 11 8.69 -1.58 -3.44
CA LEU A 11 7.27 -1.79 -3.16
C LEU A 11 6.74 -0.82 -2.09
N SER A 12 7.53 -0.54 -1.05
CA SER A 12 7.17 0.40 0.02
C SER A 12 7.07 1.84 -0.50
N THR A 13 8.05 2.32 -1.26
CA THR A 13 8.03 3.67 -1.84
C THR A 13 6.86 3.83 -2.80
N PHE A 14 6.59 2.82 -3.63
CA PHE A 14 5.46 2.84 -4.57
C PHE A 14 4.11 2.90 -3.85
N SER A 15 3.93 2.06 -2.83
CA SER A 15 2.70 2.07 -2.01
C SER A 15 2.47 3.44 -1.35
N GLY A 16 3.53 4.03 -0.80
CA GLY A 16 3.47 5.36 -0.17
C GLY A 16 3.10 6.46 -1.16
N PHE A 17 3.65 6.42 -2.37
CA PHE A 17 3.34 7.40 -3.41
C PHE A 17 1.88 7.37 -3.85
N VAL A 18 1.34 6.17 -4.09
CA VAL A 18 -0.07 5.98 -4.46
C VAL A 18 -0.98 6.44 -3.33
N GLY A 19 -0.71 6.03 -2.09
CA GLY A 19 -1.50 6.40 -0.93
C GLY A 19 -1.50 7.91 -0.66
N MET A 20 -0.35 8.57 -0.79
CA MET A 20 -0.21 10.01 -0.60
C MET A 20 -0.94 10.81 -1.68
N SER A 21 -0.92 10.34 -2.93
CA SER A 21 -1.64 10.96 -4.05
C SER A 21 -3.15 10.94 -3.84
N VAL A 22 -3.69 9.83 -3.33
CA VAL A 22 -5.12 9.72 -3.03
C VAL A 22 -5.48 10.53 -1.78
N ALA A 23 -4.62 10.53 -0.77
CA ALA A 23 -4.81 11.34 0.44
C ALA A 23 -4.93 12.84 0.10
N THR A 24 -3.98 13.38 -0.66
CA THR A 24 -4.00 14.80 -1.08
C THR A 24 -5.23 15.15 -1.91
N SER A 25 -5.66 14.27 -2.81
CA SER A 25 -6.90 14.48 -3.58
C SER A 25 -8.18 14.40 -2.72
N SER A 26 -8.17 13.59 -1.66
CA SER A 26 -9.31 13.42 -0.75
C SER A 26 -9.45 14.55 0.26
N ASN A 27 -8.34 15.16 0.70
CA ASN A 27 -8.34 16.21 1.73
C ASN A 27 -9.23 17.40 1.37
N GLY A 28 -9.11 17.91 0.13
CA GLY A 28 -9.95 19.02 -0.34
C GLY A 28 -11.43 18.66 -0.42
N ARG A 29 -11.76 17.43 -0.81
CA ARG A 29 -13.14 16.94 -0.90
C ARG A 29 -13.75 16.73 0.49
N THR A 30 -12.96 16.26 1.45
CA THR A 30 -13.37 16.10 2.85
C THR A 30 -13.68 17.44 3.49
N CYS A 31 -12.83 18.46 3.31
CA CYS A 31 -13.09 19.80 3.85
C CYS A 31 -14.37 20.42 3.26
N TRP A 32 -14.58 20.28 1.94
CA TRP A 32 -15.82 20.77 1.31
C TRP A 32 -17.07 20.01 1.79
N ALA A 33 -16.96 18.68 1.96
CA ALA A 33 -18.04 17.86 2.50
C ALA A 33 -18.34 18.20 3.97
N ALA A 34 -17.33 18.60 4.77
CA ALA A 34 -17.50 19.00 6.17
C ALA A 34 -18.37 20.25 6.33
N THR A 35 -18.32 21.17 5.37
CA THR A 35 -19.22 22.33 5.32
C THR A 35 -20.69 21.93 5.13
N LYS A 36 -20.96 20.77 4.52
CA LYS A 36 -22.32 20.27 4.26
C LYS A 36 -22.83 19.37 5.40
N SER A 37 -22.01 18.41 5.83
CA SER A 37 -22.35 17.47 6.89
C SER A 37 -21.12 16.68 7.32
N ILE A 38 -20.93 16.52 8.63
CA ILE A 38 -19.88 15.68 9.23
C ILE A 38 -19.98 14.22 8.77
N GLY A 39 -21.20 13.68 8.62
CA GLY A 39 -21.37 12.29 8.18
C GLY A 39 -20.87 12.06 6.74
N ASN A 40 -21.10 13.04 5.86
CA ASN A 40 -20.58 12.99 4.49
C ASN A 40 -19.07 13.19 4.45
N ALA A 41 -18.53 14.09 5.26
CA ALA A 41 -17.09 14.30 5.38
C ALA A 41 -16.37 13.03 5.87
N LEU A 42 -16.93 12.37 6.89
CA LEU A 42 -16.40 11.12 7.42
C LEU A 42 -16.40 10.05 6.34
N ARG A 43 -17.49 9.92 5.57
CA ARG A 43 -17.56 8.94 4.47
C ARG A 43 -16.47 9.17 3.43
N VAL A 44 -16.25 10.41 2.99
CA VAL A 44 -15.20 10.76 2.03
C VAL A 44 -13.80 10.50 2.60
N ALA A 45 -13.56 10.88 3.85
CA ALA A 45 -12.30 10.63 4.54
C ALA A 45 -12.02 9.12 4.71
N PHE A 46 -13.04 8.33 5.05
CA PHE A 46 -12.91 6.88 5.25
C PHE A 46 -12.57 6.17 3.93
N PHE A 47 -13.25 6.54 2.83
CA PHE A 47 -12.92 5.98 1.51
C PHE A 47 -11.54 6.42 1.03
N GLY A 48 -11.15 7.69 1.26
CA GLY A 48 -9.80 8.17 0.96
C GLY A 48 -8.71 7.41 1.73
N GLY A 49 -8.93 7.18 3.04
CA GLY A 49 -8.03 6.41 3.88
C GLY A 49 -8.00 4.90 3.56
N SER A 50 -9.13 4.33 3.13
CA SER A 50 -9.21 2.91 2.76
C SER A 50 -8.28 2.57 1.59
N VAL A 51 -8.09 3.48 0.64
CA VAL A 51 -7.17 3.25 -0.48
C VAL A 51 -5.72 3.12 0.00
N MET A 52 -5.28 3.94 0.95
CA MET A 52 -3.94 3.81 1.56
C MET A 52 -3.78 2.42 2.19
N GLY A 53 -4.76 1.99 2.99
CA GLY A 53 -4.74 0.69 3.67
C GLY A 53 -4.72 -0.51 2.71
N LEU A 54 -5.58 -0.51 1.68
CA LEU A 54 -5.66 -1.59 0.70
C LEU A 54 -4.39 -1.68 -0.17
N THR A 55 -3.77 -0.55 -0.50
CA THR A 55 -2.55 -0.52 -1.32
C THR A 55 -1.37 -1.11 -0.57
N VAL A 56 -1.16 -0.72 0.69
CA VAL A 56 -0.11 -1.29 1.58
C VAL A 56 -0.41 -2.76 1.86
N SER A 57 -1.67 -3.06 2.20
CA SER A 57 -2.30 -4.38 2.28
C SER A 57 -1.79 -5.36 1.23
N SER A 58 -2.15 -5.01 -0.01
CA SER A 58 -2.00 -5.88 -1.17
C SER A 58 -0.54 -6.01 -1.60
N LEU A 59 0.22 -4.90 -1.62
CA LEU A 59 1.63 -4.91 -1.99
C LEU A 59 2.49 -5.64 -0.97
N GLY A 60 2.16 -5.54 0.33
CA GLY A 60 2.86 -6.27 1.39
C GLY A 60 2.70 -7.78 1.25
N VAL A 61 1.46 -8.26 1.05
CA VAL A 61 1.20 -9.69 0.83
C VAL A 61 1.83 -10.18 -0.46
N LEU A 62 1.71 -9.42 -1.56
CA LEU A 62 2.30 -9.77 -2.84
C LEU A 62 3.83 -9.83 -2.77
N GLY A 63 4.48 -8.86 -2.12
CA GLY A 63 5.92 -8.87 -1.88
C GLY A 63 6.38 -10.08 -1.07
N LEU A 64 5.60 -10.47 -0.05
CA LEU A 64 5.88 -11.66 0.75
C LEU A 64 5.80 -12.95 -0.09
N VAL A 65 4.76 -13.08 -0.92
CA VAL A 65 4.56 -14.23 -1.82
C VAL A 65 5.70 -14.35 -2.84
N VAL A 66 6.11 -13.22 -3.44
CA VAL A 66 7.21 -13.19 -4.42
C VAL A 66 8.53 -13.62 -3.77
N ILE A 67 8.85 -13.08 -2.59
CA ILE A 67 10.07 -13.45 -1.87
C ILE A 67 10.03 -14.91 -1.43
N TYR A 68 8.89 -15.39 -0.94
CA TYR A 68 8.71 -16.79 -0.53
C TYR A 68 8.92 -17.76 -1.71
N ALA A 69 8.33 -17.48 -2.87
CA ALA A 69 8.51 -18.31 -4.07
C ALA A 69 9.98 -18.36 -4.51
N LEU A 70 10.63 -17.20 -4.62
CA LEU A 70 12.04 -17.11 -5.04
C LEU A 70 13.00 -17.81 -4.07
N PHE A 71 12.81 -17.65 -2.77
CA PHE A 71 13.67 -18.30 -1.77
C PHE A 71 13.39 -19.79 -1.62
N LYS A 72 12.16 -20.25 -1.86
CA LYS A 72 11.83 -21.67 -1.84
C LYS A 72 12.57 -22.43 -2.95
N ASP A 73 12.68 -21.85 -4.15
CA ASP A 73 13.48 -22.42 -5.25
C ASP A 73 14.99 -22.34 -4.96
N ILE A 74 15.48 -21.23 -4.38
CA ILE A 74 16.90 -21.09 -4.01
C ILE A 74 17.34 -22.13 -2.95
N VAL A 75 16.47 -22.39 -1.98
CA VAL A 75 16.72 -23.37 -0.91
C VAL A 75 16.76 -24.78 -1.49
N MET A 76 15.85 -25.12 -2.42
CA MET A 76 15.85 -26.43 -3.09
C MET A 76 17.08 -26.67 -3.96
N VAL A 77 17.64 -25.64 -4.61
CA VAL A 77 18.88 -25.74 -5.40
C VAL A 77 20.13 -25.85 -4.51
N SER A 78 20.13 -25.27 -3.32
CA SER A 78 21.30 -25.33 -2.41
C SER A 78 21.45 -26.68 -1.69
N TYR A 79 20.44 -27.56 -1.73
CA TYR A 79 20.48 -28.91 -1.16
C TYR A 79 20.91 -29.99 -2.18
N TYR A 80 21.45 -29.59 -3.34
CA TYR A 80 22.11 -30.46 -4.33
C TYR A 80 23.48 -29.88 -4.67
#